data_AF-A0A9D8RUR6-F1
#
_entry.id   AF-A0A9D8RUR6-F1
#
_cell.length_a   1.000
_cell.length_b   1.000
_cell.length_c   1.000
_cell.angle_alpha   90.00
_cell.angle_beta   90.00
_cell.angle_gamma   90.00
#
_symmetry.space_group_name_H-M   'P 1'
#
loop_
_entity.id
_entity.type
_entity.pdbx_description
1 polymer ?
#
loop_
_entity_poly.entity_id
_entity_poly.type
_entity_poly.pdbx_seq_one_letter_code
_entity_poly.pdbx_strand_id
1 'polypeptide(L)' 'MSTFMAKKETLERKWYVIDAANRPLGRTAAAAANILRG' A
#
# COMPACT_ATOMS: atom_id res chain seq x y z
N MET A 1 -28.51 1.47 -2.49
CA MET A 1 -27.24 0.73 -2.41
C MET A 1 -26.44 1.33 -1.26
N SER A 2 -25.98 0.52 -0.30
CA SER A 2 -25.13 0.97 0.80
C SER A 2 -23.65 0.80 0.44
N THR A 3 -22.84 1.81 0.71
CA THR A 3 -21.39 1.76 0.46
C THR A 3 -20.72 0.83 1.48
N PHE A 4 -19.85 -0.05 1.00
CA PHE A 4 -19.05 -0.90 1.87
C PHE A 4 -18.00 -0.06 2.62
N MET A 5 -17.95 -0.21 3.94
CA MET A 5 -16.92 0.37 4.78
C MET A 5 -16.12 -0.75 5.43
N ALA A 6 -14.83 -0.82 5.11
CA ALA A 6 -13.94 -1.85 5.65
C ALA A 6 -13.81 -1.69 7.17
N LYS A 7 -14.08 -2.78 7.91
CA LYS A 7 -13.87 -2.83 9.36
C LYS A 7 -12.41 -3.14 9.65
N LYS A 8 -11.85 -2.51 10.68
CA LYS A 8 -10.44 -2.69 11.07
C LYS A 8 -10.11 -4.15 11.43
N GLU A 9 -11.08 -4.88 11.96
CA GLU A 9 -10.94 -6.28 12.40
C GLU A 9 -10.77 -7.27 11.24
N THR A 10 -11.30 -6.96 10.06
CA THR A 10 -11.21 -7.82 8.86
C THR A 10 -10.06 -7.43 7.94
N LEU A 11 -9.19 -6.51 8.36
CA LEU A 11 -8.12 -5.99 7.52
C LEU A 11 -6.88 -6.88 7.60
N GLU A 12 -6.70 -7.75 6.60
CA GLU A 12 -5.48 -8.55 6.45
C GLU A 12 -4.35 -7.72 5.83
N ARG A 13 -3.30 -7.43 6.61
CA ARG A 13 -2.09 -6.74 6.12
C ARG A 13 -1.03 -7.76 5.71
N LYS A 14 -0.55 -7.65 4.47
CA LYS A 14 0.53 -8.47 3.92
C LYS A 14 1.85 -7.72 3.95
N TRP A 15 2.94 -8.48 4.05
CA TRP A 15 4.30 -7.93 3.99
C TRP A 15 4.78 -7.84 2.54
N TYR A 16 5.51 -6.76 2.24
CA TYR A 16 6.08 -6.49 0.92
C TYR A 16 7.54 -6.10 1.05
N VAL A 17 8.35 -6.52 0.07
CA VAL A 17 9.74 -6.07 -0.10
C VAL A 17 9.79 -5.25 -1.38
N ILE A 18 10.36 -4.04 -1.31
CA ILE A 18 10.48 -3.14 -2.46
C ILE A 18 11.95 -3.05 -2.83
N ASP A 19 12.32 -3.58 -4.00
CA ASP A 19 13.61 -3.32 -4.61
C ASP A 19 13.60 -1.96 -5.31
N ALA A 20 14.50 -1.09 -4.87
CA ALA A 20 14.64 0.28 -5.34
C ALA A 20 15.81 0.47 -6.33
N ALA A 21 16.56 -0.59 -6.64
CA ALA A 21 17.73 -0.49 -7.52
C ALA A 21 17.34 0.09 -8.90
N ASN A 22 18.13 1.05 -9.38
CA ASN A 22 17.94 1.75 -10.66
C ASN A 22 16.57 2.43 -10.85
N ARG A 23 15.84 2.74 -9.75
CA ARG A 23 14.55 3.43 -9.82
C ARG A 23 14.64 4.84 -9.22
N PRO A 24 13.97 5.85 -9.83
CA PRO A 24 13.89 7.18 -9.24
C PRO A 24 13.19 7.16 -7.87
N LEU A 25 13.83 7.78 -6.87
CA LEU A 25 13.36 7.79 -5.48
C LEU A 25 11.89 8.18 -5.34
N GLY A 26 11.46 9.25 -6.04
CA GLY A 26 10.08 9.73 -5.96
C GLY A 26 9.03 8.72 -6.43
N ARG A 27 9.35 7.90 -7.45
CA ARG A 27 8.42 6.86 -7.94
C ARG A 27 8.35 5.69 -6.97
N THR A 28 9.50 5.29 -6.42
CA THR A 28 9.55 4.23 -5.41
C THR A 28 8.82 4.63 -4.13
N ALA A 29 9.02 5.88 -3.67
CA ALA A 29 8.35 6.42 -2.49
C ALA A 29 6.83 6.52 -2.70
N ALA A 30 6.37 6.97 -3.86
CA ALA A 30 4.94 7.01 -4.17
C ALA A 30 4.30 5.61 -4.18
N ALA A 31 5.00 4.62 -4.75
CA ALA A 31 4.52 3.22 -4.73
C ALA A 31 4.42 2.66 -3.30
N ALA A 32 5.42 2.91 -2.46
CA ALA A 32 5.38 2.53 -1.05
C ALA A 32 4.23 3.21 -0.30
N ALA A 33 4.01 4.51 -0.53
CA ALA A 33 2.93 5.27 0.09
C ALA A 33 1.54 4.70 -0.28
N ASN A 34 1.35 4.29 -1.54
CA ASN A 34 0.09 3.66 -1.97
C ASN A 34 -0.17 2.34 -1.24
N ILE A 35 0.85 1.49 -1.09
CA ILE A 35 0.72 0.21 -0.36
C ILE A 35 0.37 0.44 1.11
N LEU A 36 0.99 1.44 1.75
CA LEU A 36 0.76 1.74 3.17
C LEU A 36 -0.61 2.38 3.44
N ARG A 37 -1.11 3.17 2.48
CA ARG A 37 -2.42 3.81 2.57
C ARG A 37 -3.56 2.79 2.55
N GLY A 38 -3.35 1.65 1.87
CA GLY A 38 -4.35 0.60 1.70
C GLY A 38 -5.26 0.89 0.51
#